data_AF-A0A0X3P4Y3-F1
#
_entry.id   AF-A0A0X3P4Y3-F1
#
_cell.length_a   1.000
_cell.length_b   1.000
_cell.length_c   1.000
_cell.angle_alpha   90.00
_cell.angle_beta   90.00
_cell.angle_gamma   90.00
#
_symmetry.space_group_name_H-M   'P 1'
#
loop_
_entity.id
_entity.type
_entity.pdbx_description
1 polymer ?
#
loop_
_entity_poly.entity_id
_entity_poly.type
_entity_poly.pdbx_seq_one_letter_code
_entity_poly.pdbx_strand_id
1 'polypeptide(L)'
;MRMRTVFKLLTCLALLSQFCYGRKVILISLDGFRHDYIEKAIAAERNVSAFLKLAEQGFRANKVKSVMISLTFPSHFSLATGRYSETHGLVGNTFYDKDLNDTFKYTNPTKNMESKWFTTNGNEPIWITNQRHGGKTGMIYWPGSDARYNGTMQYVSFGLYSGAPTLRFRVDRIMEWITQPDVNFCMLYFNQPDSAGHKFGPNSEEVLDAIEQTNDGIAYLMQRIEQEQFPGEKPNVIVTSDHGMTAVSNKMVVNVGEVLSPTEYKFGVDGSPANLGIWINDNGKRKLTFSVAKFKCSFEDK
;
A
#
# COMPACT_ATOMS: atom_id res chain seq x y z
N MET A 1 15.70 55.81 -24.59
CA MET A 1 16.49 54.85 -23.80
C MET A 1 15.64 53.98 -22.83
N ARG A 2 14.31 53.84 -22.99
CA ARG A 2 13.43 53.08 -22.07
C ARG A 2 12.91 51.73 -22.60
N MET A 3 12.74 51.58 -23.91
CA MET A 3 12.22 50.32 -24.50
C MET A 3 13.24 49.16 -24.45
N ARG A 4 14.54 49.42 -24.63
CA ARG A 4 15.56 48.36 -24.61
C ARG A 4 15.73 47.72 -23.23
N THR A 5 15.47 48.46 -22.16
CA THR A 5 15.55 47.96 -20.78
C THR A 5 14.33 47.10 -20.43
N VAL A 6 13.14 47.49 -20.87
CA VAL A 6 11.90 46.70 -20.69
C VAL A 6 11.95 45.40 -21.47
N PHE A 7 12.47 45.42 -22.71
CA PHE A 7 12.61 44.23 -23.54
C PHE A 7 13.62 43.23 -22.98
N LYS A 8 14.72 43.71 -22.40
CA LYS A 8 15.72 42.88 -21.67
C LYS A 8 15.15 42.28 -20.38
N LEU A 9 14.30 43.02 -19.66
CA LEU A 9 13.67 42.53 -18.43
C LEU A 9 12.63 41.44 -18.73
N LEU A 10 11.83 41.59 -19.79
CA LEU A 10 10.85 40.60 -20.25
C LEU A 10 11.52 39.33 -20.80
N THR A 11 12.65 39.45 -21.51
CA THR A 11 13.43 38.28 -21.94
C THR A 11 14.13 37.57 -20.78
N CYS A 12 14.61 38.30 -19.77
CA CYS A 12 15.12 37.68 -18.53
C CYS A 12 14.01 36.97 -17.73
N LEU A 13 12.78 37.50 -17.66
CA LEU A 13 11.67 36.81 -17.01
C LEU A 13 11.23 35.54 -17.77
N ALA A 14 11.24 35.57 -19.11
CA ALA A 14 10.93 34.41 -19.94
C ALA A 14 12.03 33.33 -19.91
N LEU A 15 13.28 33.71 -19.66
CA LEU A 15 14.40 32.78 -19.45
C LEU A 15 14.42 32.19 -18.03
N LEU A 16 13.87 32.90 -17.03
CA LEU A 16 13.67 32.41 -15.67
C LEU A 16 12.41 31.52 -15.52
N SER A 17 11.52 31.53 -16.51
CA SER A 17 10.37 30.61 -16.59
C SER A 17 10.70 29.32 -17.34
N GLN A 18 11.95 28.85 -17.29
CA GLN A 18 12.15 27.41 -17.32
C GLN A 18 11.48 26.87 -16.06
N PHE A 19 10.21 26.48 -16.19
CA PHE A 19 9.61 25.54 -15.26
C PHE A 19 10.61 24.40 -15.15
N CYS A 20 11.34 24.34 -14.04
CA CYS A 20 12.09 23.16 -13.68
C CYS A 20 10.99 22.14 -13.36
N TYR A 21 10.50 21.45 -14.39
CA TYR A 21 9.52 20.40 -14.24
C TYR A 21 10.18 19.35 -13.37
N GLY A 22 9.83 19.37 -12.09
CA GLY A 22 10.33 18.42 -11.11
C GLY A 22 10.06 17.01 -11.59
N ARG A 23 10.96 16.08 -11.24
CA ARG A 23 10.83 14.69 -11.64
C ARG A 23 9.48 14.14 -11.19
N LYS A 24 8.76 13.55 -12.15
CA LYS A 24 7.50 12.88 -11.92
C LYS A 24 7.74 11.49 -11.31
N VAL A 25 6.85 11.03 -10.46
CA VAL A 25 6.93 9.70 -9.83
C VAL A 25 5.58 8.99 -9.92
N ILE A 26 5.60 7.71 -10.28
CA ILE A 26 4.46 6.80 -10.20
C ILE A 26 4.83 5.68 -9.24
N LEU A 27 4.11 5.58 -8.12
CA LEU A 27 4.27 4.53 -7.12
C LEU A 27 3.11 3.55 -7.22
N ILE A 28 3.42 2.27 -7.42
CA ILE A 28 2.45 1.19 -7.61
C ILE A 28 2.69 0.15 -6.54
N SER A 29 1.66 -0.18 -5.77
CA SER A 29 1.65 -1.31 -4.87
C SER A 29 0.81 -2.45 -5.45
N LEU A 30 1.42 -3.62 -5.58
CA LEU A 30 0.78 -4.88 -5.92
C LEU A 30 0.65 -5.69 -4.61
N ASP A 31 -0.55 -5.72 -4.05
CA ASP A 31 -0.84 -6.30 -2.72
C ASP A 31 -0.38 -7.76 -2.65
N GLY A 32 0.29 -8.12 -1.56
CA GLY A 32 0.72 -9.51 -1.31
C GLY A 32 1.70 -10.07 -2.34
N PHE A 33 2.32 -9.23 -3.17
CA PHE A 33 3.32 -9.66 -4.14
C PHE A 33 4.60 -10.06 -3.41
N ARG A 34 4.71 -11.35 -3.11
CA ARG A 34 5.82 -11.91 -2.34
C ARG A 34 7.12 -11.86 -3.15
N HIS A 35 8.24 -11.67 -2.44
CA HIS A 35 9.56 -11.44 -3.04
C HIS A 35 10.04 -12.46 -4.08
N ASP A 36 9.59 -13.72 -4.00
CA ASP A 36 9.99 -14.86 -4.83
C ASP A 36 9.00 -15.16 -5.97
N TYR A 37 7.96 -14.36 -6.14
CA TYR A 37 6.91 -14.61 -7.13
C TYR A 37 7.36 -14.43 -8.57
N ILE A 38 8.30 -13.52 -8.85
CA ILE A 38 8.88 -13.39 -10.20
C ILE A 38 9.63 -14.66 -10.56
N GLU A 39 10.46 -15.18 -9.67
CA GLU A 39 11.25 -16.40 -9.89
C GLU A 39 10.35 -17.63 -10.08
N LYS A 40 9.27 -17.73 -9.29
CA LYS A 40 8.28 -18.79 -9.45
C LYS A 40 7.53 -18.73 -10.78
N ALA A 41 7.13 -17.53 -11.18
CA ALA A 41 6.48 -17.32 -12.46
C ALA A 41 7.39 -17.70 -13.64
N ILE A 42 8.69 -17.35 -13.57
CA ILE A 42 9.69 -17.80 -14.56
C ILE A 42 9.79 -19.32 -14.61
N ALA A 43 9.89 -19.97 -13.44
CA ALA A 43 10.00 -21.43 -13.35
C ALA A 43 8.74 -22.15 -13.89
N ALA A 44 7.59 -21.49 -13.83
CA ALA A 44 6.32 -21.97 -14.37
C ALA A 44 6.01 -21.44 -15.78
N GLU A 45 7.00 -20.90 -16.49
CA GLU A 45 6.90 -20.41 -17.87
C GLU A 45 5.84 -19.30 -18.07
N ARG A 46 5.53 -18.52 -17.02
CA ARG A 46 4.62 -17.38 -17.08
C ARG A 46 5.33 -16.11 -17.55
N ASN A 47 4.60 -15.25 -18.23
CA ASN A 47 5.15 -13.98 -18.71
C ASN A 47 5.33 -12.98 -17.56
N VAL A 48 6.59 -12.68 -17.24
CA VAL A 48 7.00 -11.61 -16.32
C VAL A 48 7.99 -10.62 -16.95
N SER A 49 7.98 -10.52 -18.28
CA SER A 49 8.94 -9.73 -19.06
C SER A 49 8.97 -8.25 -18.71
N ALA A 50 7.85 -7.64 -18.32
CA ALA A 50 7.81 -6.23 -17.94
C ALA A 50 8.52 -5.97 -16.60
N PHE A 51 8.34 -6.87 -15.63
CA PHE A 51 9.11 -6.80 -14.38
C PHE A 51 10.61 -6.97 -14.62
N LEU A 52 11.01 -7.91 -15.49
CA LEU A 52 12.42 -8.10 -15.85
C LEU A 52 13.00 -6.87 -16.55
N LYS A 53 12.26 -6.27 -17.48
CA LYS A 53 12.67 -5.05 -18.17
C LYS A 53 12.79 -3.85 -17.21
N LEU A 54 11.85 -3.68 -16.28
CA LEU A 54 11.95 -2.64 -15.24
C LEU A 54 13.21 -2.83 -14.37
N ALA A 55 13.52 -4.08 -14.01
CA ALA A 55 14.69 -4.40 -13.21
C ALA A 55 16.00 -4.14 -13.99
N GLU A 56 16.05 -4.50 -15.28
CA GLU A 56 17.21 -4.28 -16.16
C GLU A 56 17.48 -2.79 -16.39
N GLN A 57 16.43 -1.99 -16.57
CA GLN A 57 16.54 -0.54 -16.82
C GLN A 57 16.72 0.29 -15.54
N GLY A 58 16.65 -0.34 -14.36
CA GLY A 58 16.63 0.35 -13.08
C GLY A 58 17.30 -0.42 -11.97
N PHE A 59 16.60 -0.53 -10.84
CA PHE A 59 17.09 -1.23 -9.65
C PHE A 59 15.99 -2.13 -9.10
N ARG A 60 16.35 -3.38 -8.77
CA ARG A 60 15.49 -4.33 -8.07
C ARG A 60 16.17 -4.79 -6.79
N ALA A 61 15.48 -4.62 -5.66
CA ALA A 61 15.86 -5.28 -4.42
C ALA A 61 15.41 -6.75 -4.43
N ASN A 62 16.24 -7.66 -3.91
CA ASN A 62 15.88 -9.08 -3.79
C ASN A 62 14.73 -9.32 -2.81
N LYS A 63 14.65 -8.49 -1.75
CA LYS A 63 13.59 -8.54 -0.74
C LYS A 63 13.44 -7.18 -0.08
N VAL A 64 12.21 -6.77 0.15
CA VAL A 64 11.86 -5.65 1.03
C VAL A 64 11.27 -6.23 2.31
N LYS A 65 11.77 -5.77 3.47
CA LYS A 65 11.25 -6.20 4.77
C LYS A 65 10.05 -5.33 5.12
N SER A 66 8.87 -5.94 5.19
CA SER A 66 7.66 -5.27 5.67
C SER A 66 7.75 -4.94 7.17
N VAL A 67 6.93 -4.00 7.62
CA VAL A 67 6.74 -3.71 9.04
C VAL A 67 6.02 -4.87 9.74
N MET A 68 6.16 -4.94 11.06
CA MET A 68 5.21 -5.69 11.87
C MET A 68 4.06 -4.73 12.22
N ILE A 69 2.79 -5.07 12.00
CA ILE A 69 2.23 -6.34 11.52
C ILE A 69 2.15 -6.34 9.98
N SER A 70 2.55 -7.45 9.34
CA SER A 70 2.53 -7.58 7.87
C SER A 70 1.11 -7.77 7.32
N LEU A 71 0.31 -6.72 7.42
CA LEU A 71 -1.06 -6.60 6.92
C LEU A 71 -1.21 -5.36 6.05
N THR A 72 -2.23 -5.37 5.20
CA THR A 72 -2.43 -4.36 4.15
C THR A 72 -2.42 -2.93 4.66
N PHE A 73 -3.33 -2.56 5.57
CA PHE A 73 -3.46 -1.17 6.03
C PHE A 73 -2.23 -0.70 6.83
N PRO A 74 -1.74 -1.45 7.84
CA PRO A 74 -0.52 -1.08 8.55
C PRO A 74 0.68 -0.88 7.62
N SER A 75 0.90 -1.82 6.70
CA SER A 75 2.07 -1.82 5.82
C SER A 75 2.00 -0.70 4.77
N HIS A 76 0.86 -0.51 4.10
CA HIS A 76 0.71 0.58 3.13
C HIS A 76 0.77 1.97 3.77
N PHE A 77 0.28 2.10 5.01
CA PHE A 77 0.37 3.37 5.72
C PHE A 77 1.79 3.63 6.24
N SER A 78 2.53 2.59 6.61
CA SER A 78 3.97 2.67 6.83
C SER A 78 4.72 3.12 5.57
N LEU A 79 4.39 2.58 4.40
CA LEU A 79 4.96 3.03 3.11
C LEU A 79 4.63 4.50 2.82
N ALA A 80 3.42 4.96 3.18
CA ALA A 80 3.00 6.33 2.96
C ALA A 80 3.62 7.34 3.93
N THR A 81 3.95 6.93 5.16
CA THR A 81 4.37 7.85 6.25
C THR A 81 5.82 7.69 6.67
N GLY A 82 6.47 6.58 6.34
CA GLY A 82 7.80 6.22 6.84
C GLY A 82 7.83 5.84 8.33
N ARG A 83 6.68 5.52 8.94
CA ARG A 83 6.54 5.22 10.38
C ARG A 83 6.21 3.74 10.59
N TYR A 84 6.50 3.21 11.78
CA TYR A 84 6.05 1.86 12.18
C TYR A 84 4.59 1.87 12.66
N SER A 85 3.96 0.69 12.67
CA SER A 85 2.57 0.48 13.12
C SER A 85 2.29 1.04 14.51
N GLU A 86 3.21 0.83 15.45
CA GLU A 86 3.11 1.35 16.83
C GLU A 86 3.15 2.88 16.89
N THR A 87 3.76 3.53 15.90
CA THR A 87 3.90 4.98 15.85
C THR A 87 2.76 5.62 15.07
N HIS A 88 2.38 5.09 13.91
CA HIS A 88 1.30 5.65 13.11
C HIS A 88 -0.10 5.20 13.57
N GLY A 89 -0.20 4.20 14.45
CA GLY A 89 -1.44 3.83 15.15
C GLY A 89 -2.40 2.91 14.38
N LEU A 90 -2.06 2.53 13.14
CA LEU A 90 -2.79 1.47 12.43
C LEU A 90 -2.13 0.14 12.81
N VAL A 91 -2.65 -0.45 13.88
CA VAL A 91 -2.16 -1.74 14.41
C VAL A 91 -2.87 -2.93 13.77
N GLY A 92 -3.72 -2.67 12.79
CA GLY A 92 -4.42 -3.69 12.05
C GLY A 92 -5.32 -3.18 10.92
N ASN A 93 -5.88 -4.10 10.14
CA ASN A 93 -6.97 -3.85 9.19
C ASN A 93 -8.33 -3.60 9.91
N THR A 94 -8.48 -4.13 11.12
CA THR A 94 -9.61 -4.01 12.04
C THR A 94 -9.07 -4.03 13.47
N PHE A 95 -9.32 -2.99 14.25
CA PHE A 95 -8.89 -2.92 15.63
C PHE A 95 -9.81 -2.01 16.47
N TYR A 96 -9.83 -2.25 17.78
CA TYR A 96 -10.57 -1.44 18.73
C TYR A 96 -9.61 -0.49 19.46
N ASP A 97 -10.01 0.77 19.56
CA ASP A 97 -9.31 1.78 20.36
C ASP A 97 -10.15 2.09 21.61
N LYS A 98 -9.54 1.88 22.79
CA LYS A 98 -10.20 2.06 24.09
C LYS A 98 -10.46 3.52 24.45
N ASP A 99 -9.60 4.43 23.98
CA ASP A 99 -9.66 5.84 24.34
C ASP A 99 -10.67 6.56 23.44
N LEU A 100 -10.78 6.12 22.18
CA LEU A 100 -11.85 6.54 21.27
C LEU A 100 -13.17 5.81 21.50
N ASN A 101 -13.15 4.69 22.25
CA ASN A 101 -14.28 3.77 22.43
C ASN A 101 -14.95 3.41 21.09
N ASP A 102 -14.13 3.09 20.09
CA ASP A 102 -14.59 2.84 18.73
C ASP A 102 -13.73 1.77 18.03
N THR A 103 -14.25 1.19 16.96
CA THR A 103 -13.59 0.17 16.15
C THR A 103 -13.31 0.67 14.75
N PHE A 104 -12.05 0.65 14.35
CA PHE A 104 -11.64 0.79 12.96
C PHE A 104 -11.91 -0.51 12.21
N LYS A 105 -12.42 -0.41 10.97
CA LYS A 105 -12.60 -1.55 10.06
C LYS A 105 -12.47 -1.06 8.63
N TYR A 106 -11.43 -1.49 7.93
CA TYR A 106 -11.11 -0.98 6.60
C TYR A 106 -12.21 -1.24 5.54
N THR A 107 -12.94 -2.35 5.66
CA THR A 107 -14.04 -2.69 4.74
C THR A 107 -15.32 -1.90 4.99
N ASN A 108 -15.39 -1.10 6.05
CA ASN A 108 -16.48 -0.16 6.27
C ASN A 108 -16.06 1.23 5.76
N PRO A 109 -16.61 1.70 4.63
CA PRO A 109 -16.20 3.00 4.05
C PRO A 109 -16.38 4.17 5.01
N THR A 110 -17.45 4.15 5.82
CA THR A 110 -17.70 5.23 6.80
C THR A 110 -16.59 5.31 7.85
N LYS A 111 -16.08 4.17 8.31
CA LYS A 111 -14.94 4.10 9.24
C LYS A 111 -13.61 4.41 8.54
N ASN A 112 -13.44 3.93 7.32
CA ASN A 112 -12.23 4.12 6.53
C ASN A 112 -11.97 5.59 6.12
N MET A 113 -12.98 6.45 6.20
CA MET A 113 -12.88 7.88 5.91
C MET A 113 -12.65 8.76 7.15
N GLU A 114 -12.81 8.22 8.36
CA GLU A 114 -12.69 9.01 9.58
C GLU A 114 -11.22 9.41 9.83
N SER A 115 -10.95 10.71 9.77
CA SER A 115 -9.60 11.28 9.98
C SER A 115 -8.92 10.80 11.26
N LYS A 116 -9.68 10.58 12.34
CA LYS A 116 -9.14 10.21 13.67
C LYS A 116 -8.23 8.98 13.64
N TRP A 117 -8.47 8.03 12.72
CA TRP A 117 -7.66 6.82 12.57
C TRP A 117 -6.32 7.08 11.89
N PHE A 118 -6.27 8.08 11.00
CA PHE A 118 -5.11 8.33 10.15
C PHE A 118 -4.29 9.54 10.60
N THR A 119 -4.88 10.51 11.31
CA THR A 119 -4.18 11.72 11.76
C THR A 119 -3.61 11.60 13.17
N THR A 120 -3.79 10.46 13.83
CA THR A 120 -3.23 10.23 15.17
C THR A 120 -1.71 10.42 15.16
N ASN A 121 -1.14 10.80 16.31
CA ASN A 121 0.31 10.96 16.48
C ASN A 121 1.00 11.89 15.46
N GLY A 122 0.27 12.81 14.81
CA GLY A 122 0.84 13.74 13.82
C GLY A 122 1.26 13.08 12.51
N ASN A 123 0.58 12.00 12.10
CA ASN A 123 0.83 11.36 10.80
C ASN A 123 0.61 12.35 9.64
N GLU A 124 1.60 12.42 8.74
CA GLU A 124 1.52 13.10 7.47
C GLU A 124 1.94 12.11 6.37
N PRO A 125 1.02 11.63 5.53
CA PRO A 125 1.38 10.75 4.43
C PRO A 125 1.99 11.55 3.27
N ILE A 126 2.80 10.88 2.47
CA ILE A 126 3.66 11.48 1.44
C ILE A 126 2.89 12.32 0.40
N TRP A 127 1.62 12.01 0.12
CA TRP A 127 0.80 12.83 -0.79
C TRP A 127 0.45 14.21 -0.19
N ILE A 128 0.25 14.28 1.13
CA ILE A 128 0.06 15.55 1.85
C ILE A 128 1.39 16.30 1.92
N THR A 129 2.50 15.61 2.20
CA THR A 129 3.83 16.21 2.18
C THR A 129 4.14 16.81 0.81
N ASN A 130 3.91 16.08 -0.27
CA ASN A 130 4.13 16.56 -1.65
C ASN A 130 3.34 17.85 -1.93
N GLN A 131 2.06 17.89 -1.54
CA GLN A 131 1.20 19.06 -1.73
C GLN A 131 1.61 20.26 -0.89
N ARG A 132 2.08 20.03 0.34
CA ARG A 132 2.62 21.08 1.20
C ARG A 132 3.86 21.75 0.60
N HIS A 133 4.60 21.03 -0.25
CA HIS A 133 5.76 21.54 -1.00
C HIS A 133 5.42 21.99 -2.43
N GLY A 134 4.14 22.22 -2.73
CA GLY A 134 3.67 22.77 -4.01
C GLY A 134 3.51 21.74 -5.14
N GLY A 135 3.76 20.46 -4.88
CA GLY A 135 3.43 19.37 -5.81
C GLY A 135 1.93 19.06 -5.84
N LYS A 136 1.52 18.16 -6.72
CA LYS A 136 0.13 17.66 -6.78
C LYS A 136 0.12 16.16 -6.97
N THR A 137 -0.76 15.49 -6.22
CA THR A 137 -0.84 14.03 -6.21
C THR A 137 -2.13 13.51 -6.83
N GLY A 138 -1.99 12.59 -7.78
CA GLY A 138 -3.07 11.73 -8.26
C GLY A 138 -3.12 10.41 -7.48
N MET A 139 -4.32 9.96 -7.13
CA MET A 139 -4.50 8.82 -6.23
C MET A 139 -5.48 7.79 -6.79
N ILE A 140 -5.04 6.54 -6.83
CA ILE A 140 -5.87 5.36 -7.03
C ILE A 140 -5.74 4.45 -5.79
N TYR A 141 -6.72 4.54 -4.89
CA TYR A 141 -7.02 3.52 -3.88
C TYR A 141 -5.96 3.20 -2.82
N TRP A 142 -4.97 4.06 -2.59
CA TRP A 142 -3.98 3.79 -1.55
C TRP A 142 -4.63 3.75 -0.15
N PRO A 143 -4.33 2.76 0.72
CA PRO A 143 -4.86 2.73 2.08
C PRO A 143 -4.61 4.03 2.86
N GLY A 144 -5.69 4.57 3.44
CA GLY A 144 -5.70 5.86 4.14
C GLY A 144 -5.91 7.09 3.25
N SER A 145 -5.96 6.95 1.92
CA SER A 145 -6.21 8.09 1.03
C SER A 145 -7.68 8.54 0.95
N ASP A 146 -8.61 7.77 1.51
CA ASP A 146 -10.03 8.16 1.61
C ASP A 146 -10.31 9.15 2.75
N ALA A 147 -9.36 9.29 3.69
CA ALA A 147 -9.48 10.16 4.85
C ALA A 147 -8.91 11.57 4.59
N ARG A 148 -9.43 12.55 5.33
CA ARG A 148 -8.88 13.91 5.35
C ARG A 148 -7.75 14.03 6.37
N TYR A 149 -6.67 14.71 6.01
CA TYR A 149 -5.54 15.03 6.88
C TYR A 149 -5.58 16.54 7.14
N ASN A 150 -6.05 16.94 8.32
CA ASN A 150 -6.31 18.34 8.68
C ASN A 150 -7.16 19.07 7.61
N GLY A 151 -8.27 18.43 7.21
CA GLY A 151 -9.18 18.94 6.18
C GLY A 151 -8.72 18.73 4.73
N THR A 152 -7.45 18.38 4.51
CA THR A 152 -6.83 18.24 3.19
C THR A 152 -6.92 16.81 2.66
N MET A 153 -7.09 16.65 1.34
CA MET A 153 -6.95 15.38 0.62
C MET A 153 -5.93 15.56 -0.50
N GLN A 154 -5.59 14.46 -1.17
CA GLN A 154 -4.92 14.46 -2.47
C GLN A 154 -5.61 15.39 -3.48
N TYR A 155 -4.84 15.87 -4.45
CA TYR A 155 -5.27 16.83 -5.46
C TYR A 155 -6.36 16.25 -6.36
N VAL A 156 -6.18 15.00 -6.78
CA VAL A 156 -7.18 14.26 -7.56
C VAL A 156 -7.20 12.80 -7.13
N SER A 157 -8.39 12.21 -7.11
CA SER A 157 -8.65 10.83 -6.68
C SER A 157 -9.68 10.17 -7.56
N PHE A 158 -9.56 8.86 -7.78
CA PHE A 158 -10.60 8.07 -8.44
C PHE A 158 -11.79 7.75 -7.52
N GLY A 159 -11.69 8.07 -6.23
CA GLY A 159 -12.74 7.89 -5.24
C GLY A 159 -12.58 6.63 -4.41
N LEU A 160 -13.67 6.20 -3.79
CA LEU A 160 -13.68 5.09 -2.84
C LEU A 160 -13.28 3.77 -3.50
N TYR A 161 -12.60 2.93 -2.73
CA TYR A 161 -12.10 1.65 -3.20
C TYR A 161 -13.19 0.77 -3.83
N SER A 162 -12.85 0.22 -5.00
CA SER A 162 -13.57 -0.88 -5.64
C SER A 162 -12.56 -1.84 -6.25
N GLY A 163 -12.79 -3.14 -6.07
CA GLY A 163 -11.99 -4.19 -6.71
C GLY A 163 -12.29 -4.38 -8.20
N ALA A 164 -13.36 -3.76 -8.73
CA ALA A 164 -13.82 -3.98 -10.10
C ALA A 164 -12.87 -3.45 -11.19
N PRO A 165 -12.25 -2.26 -11.07
CA PRO A 165 -11.38 -1.74 -12.13
C PRO A 165 -10.09 -2.55 -12.28
N THR A 166 -9.79 -2.94 -13.52
CA THR A 166 -8.57 -3.66 -13.90
C THR A 166 -7.32 -2.80 -13.72
N LEU A 167 -6.14 -3.42 -13.65
CA LEU A 167 -4.88 -2.67 -13.56
C LEU A 167 -4.68 -1.74 -14.77
N ARG A 168 -5.03 -2.19 -15.99
CA ARG A 168 -4.98 -1.33 -17.19
C ARG A 168 -5.85 -0.08 -17.07
N PHE A 169 -7.09 -0.24 -16.57
CA PHE A 169 -7.96 0.91 -16.33
C PHE A 169 -7.36 1.88 -15.31
N ARG A 170 -6.77 1.36 -14.22
CA ARG A 170 -6.10 2.19 -13.20
C ARG A 170 -4.88 2.91 -13.79
N VAL A 171 -4.14 2.25 -14.69
CA VAL A 171 -3.05 2.86 -15.47
C VAL A 171 -3.57 3.99 -16.34
N ASP A 172 -4.68 3.81 -17.07
CA ASP A 172 -5.28 4.89 -17.89
C ASP A 172 -5.54 6.16 -17.08
N ARG A 173 -6.16 6.01 -15.91
CA ARG A 173 -6.45 7.13 -15.01
C ARG A 173 -5.19 7.83 -14.50
N ILE A 174 -4.15 7.07 -14.12
CA ILE A 174 -2.89 7.68 -13.70
C ILE A 174 -2.19 8.39 -14.85
N MET A 175 -2.22 7.82 -16.06
CA MET A 175 -1.61 8.43 -17.23
C MET A 175 -2.30 9.75 -17.62
N GLU A 176 -3.63 9.84 -17.49
CA GLU A 176 -4.38 11.09 -17.68
C GLU A 176 -3.90 12.21 -16.74
N TRP A 177 -3.55 11.88 -15.49
CA TRP A 177 -3.11 12.87 -14.52
C TRP A 177 -1.61 13.17 -14.62
N ILE A 178 -0.76 12.15 -14.65
CA ILE A 178 0.70 12.32 -14.58
C ILE A 178 1.28 13.01 -15.83
N THR A 179 0.56 13.00 -16.95
CA THR A 179 0.91 13.75 -18.16
C THR A 179 0.60 15.25 -18.03
N GLN A 180 -0.27 15.66 -17.11
CA GLN A 180 -0.55 17.08 -16.87
C GLN A 180 0.68 17.80 -16.30
N PRO A 181 0.92 19.08 -16.64
CA PRO A 181 2.08 19.83 -16.16
C PRO A 181 2.20 19.95 -14.65
N ASP A 182 1.07 19.92 -13.93
CA ASP A 182 0.97 20.25 -12.52
C ASP A 182 0.96 19.03 -11.58
N VAL A 183 0.65 17.83 -12.09
CA VAL A 183 0.71 16.57 -11.31
C VAL A 183 2.11 15.97 -11.39
N ASN A 184 2.80 15.88 -10.26
CA ASN A 184 4.17 15.36 -10.18
C ASN A 184 4.26 14.00 -9.49
N PHE A 185 3.19 13.53 -8.85
CA PHE A 185 3.21 12.27 -8.13
C PHE A 185 1.89 11.53 -8.30
N CYS A 186 1.95 10.24 -8.63
CA CYS A 186 0.78 9.37 -8.64
C CYS A 186 1.02 8.13 -7.79
N MET A 187 -0.01 7.70 -7.07
CA MET A 187 0.01 6.48 -6.26
C MET A 187 -1.12 5.55 -6.70
N LEU A 188 -0.80 4.26 -6.89
CA LEU A 188 -1.72 3.22 -7.33
C LEU A 188 -1.65 2.02 -6.39
N TYR A 189 -2.81 1.56 -5.95
CA TYR A 189 -2.96 0.25 -5.32
C TYR A 189 -3.64 -0.74 -6.28
N PHE A 190 -3.20 -2.00 -6.28
CA PHE A 190 -3.85 -3.13 -6.95
C PHE A 190 -3.86 -4.37 -6.05
N ASN A 191 -5.00 -5.02 -5.92
CA ASN A 191 -5.28 -6.06 -4.90
C ASN A 191 -4.79 -7.48 -5.28
N GLN A 192 -4.03 -7.61 -6.35
CA GLN A 192 -3.45 -8.88 -6.78
C GLN A 192 -1.91 -8.81 -6.69
N PRO A 193 -1.25 -9.94 -6.39
CA PRO A 193 -1.79 -11.31 -6.30
C PRO A 193 -2.40 -11.70 -4.93
N ASP A 194 -2.49 -10.79 -3.95
CA ASP A 194 -3.02 -11.08 -2.61
C ASP A 194 -4.38 -11.79 -2.63
N SER A 195 -5.33 -11.28 -3.41
CA SER A 195 -6.68 -11.86 -3.51
C SER A 195 -6.68 -13.31 -3.99
N ALA A 196 -5.84 -13.65 -4.98
CA ALA A 196 -5.64 -15.02 -5.43
C ALA A 196 -4.96 -15.87 -4.34
N GLY A 197 -3.93 -15.32 -3.69
CA GLY A 197 -3.18 -15.98 -2.63
C GLY A 197 -4.05 -16.36 -1.43
N HIS A 198 -4.98 -15.50 -1.03
CA HIS A 198 -5.95 -15.80 0.03
C HIS A 198 -6.94 -16.90 -0.35
N LYS A 199 -7.41 -16.92 -1.61
CA LYS A 199 -8.44 -17.85 -2.06
C LYS A 199 -7.90 -19.24 -2.38
N PHE A 200 -6.69 -19.32 -2.93
CA PHE A 200 -6.13 -20.56 -3.50
C PHE A 200 -4.79 -20.98 -2.88
N GLY A 201 -4.16 -20.11 -2.09
CA GLY A 201 -2.85 -20.33 -1.47
C GLY A 201 -1.69 -19.78 -2.30
N PRO A 202 -0.54 -19.47 -1.67
CA PRO A 202 0.57 -18.74 -2.30
C PRO A 202 1.35 -19.50 -3.38
N ASN A 203 1.03 -20.78 -3.60
CA ASN A 203 1.74 -21.66 -4.54
C ASN A 203 0.79 -22.19 -5.63
N SER A 204 -0.39 -21.60 -5.81
CA SER A 204 -1.40 -22.07 -6.75
C SER A 204 -1.20 -21.51 -8.16
N GLU A 205 -1.81 -22.14 -9.15
CA GLU A 205 -1.84 -21.63 -10.53
C GLU A 205 -2.57 -20.28 -10.62
N GLU A 206 -3.59 -20.05 -9.81
CA GLU A 206 -4.32 -18.78 -9.80
C GLU A 206 -3.46 -17.60 -9.31
N VAL A 207 -2.48 -17.87 -8.43
CA VAL A 207 -1.48 -16.86 -8.05
C VAL A 207 -0.54 -16.58 -9.23
N LEU A 208 -0.13 -17.61 -9.97
CA LEU A 208 0.69 -17.47 -11.17
C LEU A 208 -0.05 -16.68 -12.27
N ASP A 209 -1.33 -16.97 -12.50
CA ASP A 209 -2.18 -16.23 -13.43
C ASP A 209 -2.36 -14.75 -12.99
N ALA A 210 -2.51 -14.51 -11.68
CA ALA A 210 -2.59 -13.15 -11.14
C ALA A 210 -1.27 -12.38 -11.29
N ILE A 211 -0.12 -13.04 -11.13
CA ILE A 211 1.21 -12.44 -11.39
C ILE A 211 1.33 -12.05 -12.86
N GLU A 212 0.95 -12.94 -13.79
CA GLU A 212 0.97 -12.66 -15.23
C GLU A 212 0.02 -11.51 -15.60
N GLN A 213 -1.16 -11.44 -14.99
CA GLN A 213 -2.07 -10.28 -15.12
C GLN A 213 -1.44 -8.98 -14.63
N THR A 214 -0.75 -8.99 -13.49
CA THR A 214 -0.04 -7.79 -13.01
C THR A 214 1.09 -7.38 -13.96
N ASN A 215 1.82 -8.35 -14.50
CA ASN A 215 2.87 -8.10 -15.51
C ASN A 215 2.28 -7.43 -16.75
N ASP A 216 1.11 -7.88 -17.25
CA ASP A 216 0.42 -7.24 -18.37
C ASP A 216 0.08 -5.76 -18.09
N GLY A 217 -0.42 -5.46 -16.90
CA GLY A 217 -0.71 -4.07 -16.50
C GLY A 217 0.55 -3.19 -16.40
N ILE A 218 1.66 -3.75 -15.92
CA ILE A 218 2.95 -3.05 -15.88
C ILE A 218 3.53 -2.86 -17.29
N ALA A 219 3.43 -3.87 -18.15
CA ALA A 219 3.82 -3.76 -19.56
C ALA A 219 3.05 -2.63 -20.26
N TYR A 220 1.74 -2.57 -20.01
CA TYR A 220 0.87 -1.52 -20.53
C TYR A 220 1.25 -0.13 -20.01
N LEU A 221 1.57 0.01 -18.73
CA LEU A 221 2.07 1.27 -18.18
C LEU A 221 3.36 1.72 -18.86
N MET A 222 4.35 0.82 -19.00
CA MET A 222 5.61 1.16 -19.65
C MET A 222 5.39 1.58 -21.10
N GLN A 223 4.52 0.87 -21.83
CA GLN A 223 4.13 1.24 -23.18
C GLN A 223 3.53 2.65 -23.24
N ARG A 224 2.61 2.98 -22.32
CA ARG A 224 1.98 4.30 -22.25
C ARG A 224 3.00 5.40 -21.95
N ILE A 225 3.93 5.18 -21.02
CA ILE A 225 5.02 6.13 -20.73
C ILE A 225 5.90 6.39 -21.96
N GLU A 226 6.15 5.37 -22.78
CA GLU A 226 6.94 5.53 -24.00
C GLU A 226 6.19 6.29 -25.12
N GLN A 227 4.86 6.20 -25.14
CA GLN A 227 4.02 6.79 -26.19
C GLN A 227 3.57 8.23 -25.90
N GLU A 228 3.46 8.61 -24.63
CA GLU A 228 2.95 9.93 -24.22
C GLU A 228 4.07 10.98 -24.20
N GLN A 229 3.70 12.24 -24.46
CA GLN A 229 4.60 13.38 -24.31
C GLN A 229 4.56 13.92 -22.89
N PHE A 230 5.73 14.04 -22.26
CA PHE A 230 5.87 14.65 -20.95
C PHE A 230 6.39 16.08 -21.09
N PRO A 231 5.90 17.05 -20.29
CA PRO A 231 6.45 18.40 -20.24
C PRO A 231 7.95 18.47 -19.86
N GLY A 232 8.49 17.40 -19.28
CA GLY A 232 9.90 17.23 -18.91
C GLY A 232 10.36 15.79 -19.08
N GLU A 233 11.17 15.28 -18.14
CA GLU A 233 11.59 13.88 -18.13
C GLU A 233 10.39 12.93 -17.94
N LYS A 234 10.51 11.72 -18.48
CA LYS A 234 9.58 10.61 -18.19
C LYS A 234 9.54 10.33 -16.67
N PRO A 235 8.40 9.84 -16.15
CA PRO A 235 8.26 9.58 -14.72
C PRO A 235 9.15 8.44 -14.26
N ASN A 236 9.63 8.55 -13.02
CA ASN A 236 10.22 7.41 -12.30
C ASN A 236 9.10 6.47 -11.86
N VAL A 237 9.24 5.18 -12.14
CA VAL A 237 8.27 4.16 -11.77
C VAL A 237 8.82 3.34 -10.62
N ILE A 238 8.06 3.25 -9.53
CA ILE A 238 8.33 2.39 -8.39
C ILE A 238 7.21 1.36 -8.33
N VAL A 239 7.55 0.07 -8.47
CA VAL A 239 6.63 -1.04 -8.22
C VAL A 239 7.05 -1.72 -6.93
N THR A 240 6.12 -1.87 -6.00
CA THR A 240 6.36 -2.42 -4.66
C THR A 240 5.21 -3.30 -4.21
N SER A 241 5.33 -3.83 -3.00
CA SER A 241 4.34 -4.61 -2.29
C SER A 241 4.41 -4.24 -0.81
N ASP A 242 3.32 -4.46 -0.12
CA ASP A 242 3.15 -4.25 1.30
C ASP A 242 3.61 -5.44 2.14
N HIS A 243 3.30 -6.66 1.72
CA HIS A 243 3.69 -7.90 2.39
C HIS A 243 3.83 -9.09 1.43
N GLY A 244 4.16 -10.25 2.00
CA GLY A 244 4.15 -11.53 1.31
C GLY A 244 2.87 -12.32 1.57
N MET A 245 2.92 -13.62 1.35
CA MET A 245 1.82 -14.55 1.61
C MET A 245 2.37 -15.89 2.12
N THR A 246 1.63 -16.56 2.99
CA THR A 246 1.99 -17.90 3.50
C THR A 246 0.80 -18.84 3.44
N ALA A 247 1.07 -20.14 3.31
CA ALA A 247 0.04 -21.16 3.40
C ALA A 247 -0.43 -21.32 4.84
N VAL A 248 -1.71 -21.61 5.01
CA VAL A 248 -2.34 -21.90 6.31
C VAL A 248 -3.05 -23.24 6.23
N SER A 249 -3.23 -23.89 7.39
CA SER A 249 -3.86 -25.21 7.47
C SER A 249 -4.75 -25.29 8.69
N ASN A 250 -5.94 -25.88 8.52
CA ASN A 250 -6.86 -26.16 9.63
C ASN A 250 -6.30 -27.19 10.62
N LYS A 251 -5.17 -27.84 10.31
CA LYS A 251 -4.43 -28.71 11.23
C LYS A 251 -3.44 -27.94 12.12
N MET A 252 -3.12 -26.69 11.78
CA MET A 252 -2.20 -25.83 12.52
C MET A 252 -2.96 -24.66 13.14
N VAL A 253 -3.96 -24.98 13.97
CA VAL A 253 -4.82 -23.99 14.64
C VAL A 253 -4.61 -24.09 16.14
N VAL A 254 -4.31 -22.95 16.76
CA VAL A 254 -4.25 -22.82 18.20
C VAL A 254 -5.59 -22.31 18.71
N ASN A 255 -6.36 -23.16 19.39
CA ASN A 255 -7.63 -22.75 19.99
C ASN A 255 -7.41 -22.04 21.33
N VAL A 256 -7.32 -20.72 21.30
CA VAL A 256 -7.06 -19.92 22.50
C VAL A 256 -8.21 -19.99 23.52
N GLY A 257 -9.43 -20.31 23.08
CA GLY A 257 -10.58 -20.49 23.98
C GLY A 257 -10.45 -21.68 24.92
N GLU A 258 -9.58 -22.65 24.63
CA GLU A 258 -9.26 -23.77 25.53
C GLU A 258 -8.36 -23.35 26.70
N VAL A 259 -7.64 -22.23 26.56
CA VAL A 259 -6.65 -21.75 27.53
C VAL A 259 -7.13 -20.49 28.25
N LEU A 260 -7.88 -19.63 27.56
CA LEU A 260 -8.36 -18.35 28.07
C LEU A 260 -9.88 -18.28 27.95
N SER A 261 -10.55 -18.00 29.08
CA SER A 261 -12.01 -17.92 29.10
C SER A 261 -12.52 -16.73 28.26
N PRO A 262 -13.45 -16.95 27.31
CA PRO A 262 -14.10 -15.86 26.58
C PRO A 262 -14.91 -14.89 27.47
N THR A 263 -15.22 -15.28 28.72
CA THR A 263 -15.88 -14.37 29.68
C THR A 263 -14.89 -13.38 30.29
N GLU A 264 -13.62 -13.77 30.42
CA GLU A 264 -12.55 -12.95 31.02
C GLU A 264 -11.78 -12.16 29.96
N TYR A 265 -11.72 -12.66 28.72
CA TYR A 265 -10.91 -12.09 27.65
C TYR A 265 -11.72 -11.96 26.35
N LYS A 266 -11.48 -10.88 25.63
CA LYS A 266 -11.92 -10.67 24.25
C LYS A 266 -10.77 -11.00 23.32
N PHE A 267 -11.01 -11.88 22.37
CA PHE A 267 -10.06 -12.21 21.31
C PHE A 267 -10.50 -11.53 20.02
N GLY A 268 -9.53 -10.99 19.27
CA GLY A 268 -9.78 -10.37 17.98
C GLY A 268 -8.79 -10.88 16.96
N VAL A 269 -9.32 -11.36 15.85
CA VAL A 269 -8.55 -11.68 14.64
C VAL A 269 -8.68 -10.48 13.73
N ASP A 270 -7.55 -9.90 13.36
CA ASP A 270 -7.48 -8.81 12.40
C ASP A 270 -7.57 -9.33 10.95
N GLY A 271 -8.49 -10.26 10.71
CA GLY A 271 -8.63 -10.97 9.43
C GLY A 271 -7.47 -11.91 9.07
N SER A 272 -6.32 -11.86 9.77
CA SER A 272 -5.17 -12.73 9.54
C SER A 272 -5.02 -13.79 10.63
N PRO A 273 -4.93 -15.09 10.26
CA PRO A 273 -4.72 -16.17 11.23
C PRO A 273 -3.33 -16.15 11.89
N ALA A 274 -2.41 -15.31 11.39
CA ALA A 274 -1.04 -15.21 11.91
C ALA A 274 -0.91 -14.22 13.08
N ASN A 275 -1.95 -13.42 13.37
CA ASN A 275 -1.92 -12.40 14.41
C ASN A 275 -3.14 -12.53 15.32
N LEU A 276 -2.91 -12.43 16.62
CA LEU A 276 -3.96 -12.50 17.62
C LEU A 276 -3.85 -11.32 18.58
N GLY A 277 -4.90 -10.51 18.63
CA GLY A 277 -5.10 -9.54 19.70
C GLY A 277 -5.88 -10.17 20.85
N ILE A 278 -5.43 -9.92 22.08
CA ILE A 278 -6.12 -10.35 23.31
C ILE A 278 -6.33 -9.12 24.20
N TRP A 279 -7.58 -8.85 24.54
CA TRP A 279 -7.98 -7.79 25.45
C TRP A 279 -8.65 -8.39 26.69
N ILE A 280 -8.52 -7.71 27.81
CA ILE A 280 -9.08 -8.14 29.10
C ILE A 280 -10.47 -7.49 29.23
N ASN A 281 -11.49 -8.28 29.54
CA ASN A 281 -12.82 -7.76 29.88
C ASN A 281 -12.84 -7.21 31.30
N ASP A 282 -13.90 -6.51 31.70
CA ASP A 282 -14.04 -5.94 33.06
C ASP A 282 -13.87 -6.99 34.17
N ASN A 283 -14.34 -8.22 33.92
CA ASN A 283 -14.24 -9.35 34.84
C ASN A 283 -12.93 -10.16 34.70
N GLY A 284 -12.05 -9.74 33.79
CA GLY A 284 -10.83 -10.46 33.46
C GLY A 284 -9.66 -10.20 34.41
N LYS A 285 -8.79 -11.19 34.56
CA LYS A 285 -7.62 -11.10 35.43
C LYS A 285 -6.50 -10.32 34.74
N ARG A 286 -6.02 -9.24 35.37
CA ARG A 286 -4.93 -8.38 34.84
C ARG A 286 -3.56 -9.06 34.78
N LYS A 287 -3.33 -10.10 35.59
CA LYS A 287 -2.08 -10.85 35.62
C LYS A 287 -2.26 -12.18 34.90
N LEU A 288 -1.88 -12.19 33.62
CA LEU A 288 -1.74 -13.41 32.85
C LEU A 288 -0.36 -14.02 33.16
N THR A 289 -0.31 -15.04 34.01
CA THR A 289 0.92 -15.82 34.20
C THR A 289 1.06 -16.79 33.02
N PHE A 290 1.52 -16.28 31.88
CA PHE A 290 1.87 -17.13 30.74
C PHE A 290 3.20 -17.83 31.03
N SER A 291 3.19 -19.16 31.10
CA SER A 291 4.38 -19.89 30.64
C SER A 291 4.19 -20.15 29.16
N VAL A 292 5.13 -19.71 28.32
CA VAL A 292 5.23 -20.13 26.90
C VAL A 292 5.17 -21.68 26.79
N ALA A 293 5.51 -22.39 27.87
CA ALA A 293 5.38 -23.84 28.00
C ALA A 293 3.96 -24.42 27.80
N LYS A 294 2.87 -23.68 28.03
CA LYS A 294 1.49 -24.17 27.77
C LYS A 294 1.10 -24.14 26.29
N PHE A 295 1.86 -23.41 25.46
CA PHE A 295 1.76 -23.43 24.00
C PHE A 295 2.91 -24.24 23.37
N LYS A 296 3.52 -25.20 24.09
CA LYS A 296 4.39 -26.19 23.46
C LYS A 296 3.54 -27.01 22.49
N CYS A 297 3.47 -26.58 21.23
CA CYS A 297 3.07 -27.44 20.12
C CYS A 297 4.01 -28.65 20.14
N SER A 298 3.46 -29.82 20.40
CA SER A 298 4.07 -31.07 19.97
C SER A 298 4.04 -31.06 18.45
N PHE A 299 5.18 -30.76 17.83
CA PHE A 299 5.38 -31.14 16.45
C PHE A 299 5.57 -32.67 16.48
N GLU A 300 4.53 -33.42 16.15
CA GLU A 300 4.71 -34.81 15.76
C GLU A 300 5.33 -34.79 14.35
N ASP A 301 6.61 -35.12 14.27
CA ASP A 301 7.27 -35.41 13.00
C ASP A 301 6.49 -36.55 12.32
N LYS A 302 5.95 -36.28 11.13
CA LYS A 302 5.44 -37.28 10.20
C LYS A 302 6.27 -37.26 8.92
#